data_AF-A0A7S4JS81-F1
#
_entry.id   AF-A0A7S4JS81-F1
#
_cell.length_a   1.000
_cell.length_b   1.000
_cell.length_c   1.000
_cell.angle_alpha   90.00
_cell.angle_beta   90.00
_cell.angle_gamma   90.00
#
_symmetry.space_group_name_H-M   'P 1'
#
loop_
_entity.id
_entity.type
_entity.pdbx_description
1 polymer ?
#
loop_
_entity_poly.entity_id
_entity_poly.type
_entity_poly.pdbx_seq_one_letter_code
_entity_poly.pdbx_strand_id
1 'polypeptide(L)'
;DAFLPGYLTVPSDEDFLRLYWRSVQVEDVVGVAAERLDEWVELKRKSLTDELEGMPEEFKKAFVEAVRGGDIRATSSDVQVLFLQIEDFDVKSAARKLVQHFEVESNLFKNPLHRTTLEVLINEHDVEMELGFVRLLPGEDASGRVLLFLDWEKIAHGGYDREGLARSVCIVLHMAMEMEACRRHGYVLISNCRGINPSNYNHELFMTLVRILKSFPLNCRAVHGCYECIPWWTTTFFLPMLKSAMGKKMRARLCIHSGTKGALAELEVCGISRQQLPTVLGGIIDLSSHGAT
;
A
#
# COMPACT_ATOMS: atom_id res chain seq x y z
N ASP A 1 -13.94 46.36 13.96
CA ASP A 1 -12.77 45.47 14.07
C ASP A 1 -13.04 44.17 13.35
N ALA A 2 -12.66 44.17 12.07
CA ALA A 2 -12.73 43.04 11.17
C ALA A 2 -11.38 42.33 11.17
N PHE A 3 -11.35 41.00 11.14
CA PHE A 3 -10.48 40.22 10.24
C PHE A 3 -11.00 38.77 10.16
N LEU A 4 -11.07 38.27 8.92
CA LEU A 4 -11.72 37.07 8.39
C LEU A 4 -10.86 35.78 8.55
N PRO A 5 -11.41 34.58 8.22
CA PRO A 5 -10.85 33.26 8.56
C PRO A 5 -9.76 32.80 7.58
N GLY A 6 -8.74 32.12 8.10
CA GLY A 6 -7.70 31.48 7.29
C GLY A 6 -8.15 30.09 6.82
N TYR A 7 -8.61 30.01 5.57
CA TYR A 7 -8.70 28.75 4.84
C TYR A 7 -7.28 28.18 4.66
N LEU A 8 -7.04 26.97 5.17
CA LEU A 8 -5.90 26.14 4.75
C LEU A 8 -6.13 25.78 3.29
N THR A 9 -5.42 26.46 2.40
CA THR A 9 -5.36 26.10 0.98
C THR A 9 -4.69 24.74 0.85
N VAL A 10 -5.38 23.79 0.21
CA VAL A 10 -4.77 22.56 -0.31
C VAL A 10 -3.58 22.98 -1.17
N PRO A 11 -2.35 22.48 -0.93
CA PRO A 11 -1.20 22.84 -1.75
C PRO A 11 -1.48 22.41 -3.19
N SER A 12 -1.19 23.27 -4.15
CA SER A 12 -1.24 22.89 -5.57
C SER A 12 -0.22 21.77 -5.86
N ASP A 13 -0.40 21.06 -6.97
CA ASP A 13 0.49 19.97 -7.42
C ASP A 13 1.99 20.39 -7.47
N GLU A 14 2.29 21.67 -7.64
CA GLU A 14 3.67 22.20 -7.59
C GLU A 14 4.28 22.24 -6.18
N ASP A 15 3.48 22.57 -5.16
CA ASP A 15 3.94 22.58 -3.76
C ASP A 15 4.13 21.15 -3.22
N PHE A 16 3.41 20.18 -3.80
CA PHE A 16 3.60 18.75 -3.56
C PHE A 16 4.99 18.27 -4.00
N LEU A 17 5.42 18.61 -5.23
CA LEU A 17 6.76 18.28 -5.72
C LEU A 17 7.82 18.93 -4.82
N ARG A 18 7.70 20.24 -4.53
CA ARG A 18 8.69 20.96 -3.70
C ARG A 18 8.86 20.39 -2.29
N LEU A 19 7.79 19.95 -1.64
CA LEU A 19 7.84 19.41 -0.27
C LEU A 19 8.32 17.95 -0.23
N TYR A 20 7.96 17.12 -1.22
CA TYR A 20 8.47 15.74 -1.34
C TYR A 20 9.99 15.73 -1.55
N TRP A 21 10.50 16.65 -2.39
CA TRP A 21 11.93 16.78 -2.71
C TRP A 21 12.81 17.42 -1.63
N ARG A 22 12.23 18.00 -0.59
CA ARG A 22 12.98 18.33 0.64
C ARG A 22 13.33 17.10 1.48
N SER A 23 12.63 15.98 1.28
CA SER A 23 12.83 14.74 2.06
C SER A 23 13.70 13.70 1.35
N VAL A 24 13.85 13.80 0.03
CA VAL A 24 14.88 13.12 -0.75
C VAL A 24 16.09 14.05 -0.73
N GLN A 25 17.25 13.62 -0.25
CA GLN A 25 18.45 14.47 -0.12
C GLN A 25 18.91 15.04 -1.47
N VAL A 26 18.33 16.17 -1.86
CA VAL A 26 18.85 17.13 -2.85
C VAL A 26 19.04 18.46 -2.12
N GLU A 27 19.76 18.40 -0.99
CA GLU A 27 20.59 19.50 -0.54
C GLU A 27 21.86 19.35 -1.37
N ASP A 28 21.96 19.90 -2.59
CA ASP A 28 22.47 21.24 -2.80
C ASP A 28 22.24 21.66 -4.27
N VAL A 29 21.10 22.25 -4.61
CA VAL A 29 21.05 23.26 -5.69
C VAL A 29 19.99 24.30 -5.36
N VAL A 30 20.43 25.35 -4.68
CA VAL A 30 19.71 26.63 -4.66
C VAL A 30 19.54 27.08 -6.12
N GLY A 31 18.31 27.02 -6.65
CA GLY A 31 17.96 27.65 -7.94
C GLY A 31 17.52 26.74 -9.09
N VAL A 32 17.08 25.50 -8.86
CA VAL A 32 16.38 24.74 -9.92
C VAL A 32 14.96 25.30 -10.05
N ALA A 33 14.70 26.07 -11.11
CA ALA A 33 13.37 26.51 -11.48
C ALA A 33 12.44 25.31 -11.71
N ALA A 34 11.17 25.40 -11.31
CA ALA A 34 10.18 24.31 -11.41
C ALA A 34 10.11 23.70 -12.82
N GLU A 35 10.23 24.53 -13.86
CA GLU A 35 10.29 24.09 -15.26
C GLU A 35 11.40 23.07 -15.54
N ARG A 36 12.59 23.22 -14.92
CA ARG A 36 13.72 22.27 -15.09
C ARG A 36 13.47 20.94 -14.37
N LEU A 37 12.60 20.93 -13.37
CA LEU A 37 12.21 19.73 -12.64
C LEU A 37 11.21 18.91 -13.47
N ASP A 38 10.20 19.58 -14.05
CA ASP A 38 9.21 18.92 -14.90
C ASP A 38 9.86 18.31 -16.15
N GLU A 39 10.80 19.04 -16.78
CA GLU A 39 11.62 18.52 -17.87
C GLU A 39 12.42 17.27 -17.46
N TRP A 40 12.98 17.25 -16.26
CA TRP A 40 13.75 16.10 -15.76
C TRP A 40 12.88 14.89 -15.44
N VAL A 41 11.71 15.11 -14.83
CA VAL A 41 10.72 14.04 -14.58
C VAL A 41 10.26 13.44 -15.91
N GLU A 42 9.95 14.28 -16.89
CA GLU A 42 9.55 13.82 -18.22
C GLU A 42 10.68 13.09 -18.95
N LEU A 43 11.93 13.53 -18.80
CA LEU A 43 13.10 12.80 -19.30
C LEU A 43 13.19 11.40 -18.68
N LYS A 44 13.02 11.28 -17.36
CA LYS A 44 13.04 9.99 -16.65
C LYS A 44 11.90 9.08 -17.07
N ARG A 45 10.73 9.64 -17.31
CA ARG A 45 9.55 8.92 -17.83
C ARG A 45 9.80 8.39 -19.23
N LYS A 46 10.40 9.18 -20.13
CA LYS A 46 10.81 8.70 -21.46
C LYS A 46 11.83 7.56 -21.36
N SER A 47 12.85 7.70 -20.51
CA SER A 47 13.81 6.62 -20.27
C SER A 47 13.16 5.35 -19.71
N LEU A 48 12.10 5.48 -18.89
CA LEU A 48 11.31 4.34 -18.43
C LEU A 48 10.60 3.64 -19.59
N THR A 49 10.00 4.39 -20.52
CA THR A 49 9.42 3.82 -21.74
C THR A 49 10.47 3.06 -22.55
N ASP A 50 11.64 3.67 -22.79
CA ASP A 50 12.74 3.03 -23.53
C ASP A 50 13.22 1.74 -22.84
N GLU A 51 13.34 1.73 -21.50
CA GLU A 51 13.74 0.55 -20.73
C GLU A 51 12.67 -0.55 -20.85
N LEU A 52 11.38 -0.22 -20.73
CA LEU A 52 10.28 -1.18 -20.90
C LEU A 52 10.24 -1.77 -22.32
N GLU A 53 10.54 -0.98 -23.35
CA GLU A 53 10.66 -1.46 -24.73
C GLU A 53 11.86 -2.41 -24.89
N GLY A 54 12.98 -2.10 -24.25
CA GLY A 54 14.20 -2.92 -24.26
C GLY A 54 14.14 -4.21 -23.41
N MET A 55 13.20 -4.32 -22.46
CA MET A 55 13.05 -5.52 -21.64
C MET A 55 12.61 -6.74 -22.48
N PRO A 56 13.13 -7.96 -22.20
CA PRO A 56 12.69 -9.17 -22.91
C PRO A 56 11.19 -9.45 -22.71
N GLU A 57 10.53 -9.89 -23.78
CA GLU A 57 9.07 -10.04 -23.84
C GLU A 57 8.54 -11.01 -22.78
N GLU A 58 9.29 -12.07 -22.47
CA GLU A 58 8.93 -13.06 -21.44
C GLU A 58 8.78 -12.44 -20.05
N PHE A 59 9.51 -11.37 -19.75
CA PHE A 59 9.41 -10.70 -18.45
C PHE A 59 8.28 -9.68 -18.40
N LYS A 60 7.91 -9.08 -19.54
CA LYS A 60 6.90 -8.01 -19.62
C LYS A 60 5.56 -8.44 -20.23
N LYS A 61 5.33 -9.76 -20.40
CA LYS A 61 4.12 -10.30 -21.04
C LYS A 61 2.82 -9.70 -20.49
N ALA A 62 2.63 -9.73 -19.17
CA ALA A 62 1.42 -9.20 -18.53
C ALA A 62 1.26 -7.69 -18.72
N PHE A 63 2.38 -6.94 -18.70
CA PHE A 63 2.38 -5.50 -18.99
C PHE A 63 2.00 -5.21 -20.46
N VAL A 64 2.56 -5.96 -21.41
CA VAL A 64 2.25 -5.82 -22.83
C VAL A 64 0.79 -6.17 -23.11
N GLU A 65 0.27 -7.22 -22.47
CA GLU A 65 -1.16 -7.56 -22.51
C GLU A 65 -1.99 -6.40 -21.97
N ALA A 66 -1.60 -5.77 -20.85
CA ALA A 66 -2.25 -4.59 -20.27
C ALA A 66 -2.34 -3.42 -21.26
N VAL A 67 -1.21 -3.08 -21.88
CA VAL A 67 -1.15 -2.02 -22.91
C VAL A 67 -2.05 -2.38 -24.10
N ARG A 68 -2.00 -3.63 -24.61
CA ARG A 68 -2.81 -4.07 -25.75
C ARG A 68 -4.32 -4.12 -25.43
N GLY A 69 -4.68 -4.43 -24.20
CA GLY A 69 -6.07 -4.47 -23.75
C GLY A 69 -6.71 -3.10 -23.52
N GLY A 70 -5.87 -2.05 -23.45
CA GLY A 70 -6.29 -0.67 -23.23
C GLY A 70 -6.28 -0.24 -21.76
N ASP A 71 -5.50 -0.89 -20.90
CA ASP A 71 -5.40 -0.49 -19.50
C ASP A 71 -4.74 0.90 -19.41
N ILE A 72 -5.53 1.91 -19.01
CA ILE A 72 -5.05 3.29 -18.93
C ILE A 72 -3.88 3.43 -17.96
N ARG A 73 -3.80 2.55 -16.95
CA ARG A 73 -2.77 2.62 -15.91
C ARG A 73 -1.41 2.20 -16.45
N ALA A 74 -1.39 1.34 -17.47
CA ALA A 74 -0.15 0.89 -18.11
C ALA A 74 0.53 2.01 -18.93
N THR A 75 -0.27 2.93 -19.46
CA THR A 75 0.19 4.03 -20.33
C THR A 75 0.11 5.41 -19.66
N SER A 76 -0.53 5.51 -18.50
CA SER A 76 -0.68 6.76 -17.74
C SER A 76 0.67 7.31 -17.29
N SER A 77 0.90 8.59 -17.58
CA SER A 77 2.11 9.30 -17.17
C SER A 77 2.19 9.42 -15.64
N ASP A 78 1.07 9.69 -14.98
CA ASP A 78 1.02 9.82 -13.52
C ASP A 78 1.38 8.50 -12.85
N VAL A 79 0.83 7.38 -13.34
CA VAL A 79 1.16 6.05 -12.81
C VAL A 79 2.64 5.74 -13.01
N GLN A 80 3.18 5.97 -14.20
CA GLN A 80 4.62 5.80 -14.47
C GLN A 80 5.50 6.62 -13.52
N VAL A 81 5.12 7.87 -13.25
CA VAL A 81 5.83 8.74 -12.30
C VAL A 81 5.77 8.18 -10.88
N LEU A 82 4.67 7.58 -10.43
CA LEU A 82 4.60 6.94 -9.11
C LEU A 82 5.62 5.81 -8.96
N PHE A 83 5.77 4.96 -9.98
CA PHE A 83 6.78 3.89 -9.98
C PHE A 83 8.21 4.42 -10.03
N LEU A 84 8.45 5.56 -10.70
CA LEU A 84 9.75 6.24 -10.63
C LEU A 84 10.00 6.81 -9.23
N GLN A 85 9.04 7.51 -8.64
CA GLN A 85 9.16 8.13 -7.33
C GLN A 85 9.45 7.11 -6.22
N ILE A 86 8.78 5.95 -6.24
CA ILE A 86 8.97 4.92 -5.21
C ILE A 86 10.33 4.22 -5.29
N GLU A 87 10.94 4.22 -6.48
CA GLU A 87 12.27 3.64 -6.75
C GLU A 87 13.35 4.71 -6.89
N ASP A 88 13.17 5.88 -6.27
CA ASP A 88 14.15 6.98 -6.25
C ASP A 88 14.62 7.40 -7.66
N PHE A 89 13.72 7.31 -8.66
CA PHE A 89 13.95 7.57 -10.08
C PHE A 89 15.03 6.69 -10.72
N ASP A 90 15.29 5.50 -10.15
CA ASP A 90 16.01 4.43 -10.80
C ASP A 90 15.12 3.77 -11.85
N VAL A 91 15.34 4.17 -13.10
CA VAL A 91 14.54 3.75 -14.26
C VAL A 91 14.41 2.22 -14.35
N LYS A 92 15.49 1.48 -14.10
CA LYS A 92 15.51 0.02 -14.21
C LYS A 92 14.69 -0.65 -13.12
N SER A 93 14.80 -0.19 -11.88
CA SER A 93 14.01 -0.71 -10.76
C SER A 93 12.53 -0.35 -10.92
N ALA A 94 12.23 0.88 -11.35
CA ALA A 94 10.87 1.31 -11.67
C ALA A 94 10.25 0.44 -12.78
N ALA A 95 10.97 0.18 -13.87
CA ALA A 95 10.52 -0.68 -14.96
C ALA A 95 10.19 -2.10 -14.47
N ARG A 96 11.11 -2.72 -13.72
CA ARG A 96 10.89 -4.04 -13.13
C ARG A 96 9.66 -4.07 -12.21
N LYS A 97 9.49 -3.05 -11.39
CA LYS A 97 8.38 -2.98 -10.43
C LYS A 97 7.03 -2.76 -11.12
N LEU A 98 7.00 -1.90 -12.14
CA LEU A 98 5.80 -1.68 -12.97
C LEU A 98 5.38 -2.99 -13.67
N VAL A 99 6.32 -3.70 -14.26
CA VAL A 99 6.06 -5.01 -14.88
C VAL A 99 5.57 -6.03 -13.83
N GLN A 100 6.22 -6.08 -12.67
CA GLN A 100 5.80 -6.96 -11.57
C GLN A 100 4.39 -6.63 -11.05
N HIS A 101 4.00 -5.35 -11.03
CA HIS A 101 2.65 -4.93 -10.68
C HIS A 101 1.60 -5.60 -11.58
N PHE A 102 1.75 -5.45 -12.90
CA PHE A 102 0.83 -6.06 -13.86
C PHE A 102 0.89 -7.58 -13.87
N GLU A 103 2.04 -8.19 -13.60
CA GLU A 103 2.15 -9.64 -13.44
C GLU A 103 1.34 -10.14 -12.24
N VAL A 104 1.45 -9.47 -11.09
CA VAL A 104 0.68 -9.82 -9.88
C VAL A 104 -0.81 -9.66 -10.15
N GLU A 105 -1.23 -8.55 -10.75
CA GLU A 105 -2.63 -8.32 -11.10
C GLU A 105 -3.17 -9.38 -12.07
N SER A 106 -2.46 -9.63 -13.17
CA SER A 106 -2.88 -10.60 -14.18
C SER A 106 -3.08 -12.00 -13.58
N ASN A 107 -2.23 -12.40 -12.63
CA ASN A 107 -2.35 -13.70 -11.96
C ASN A 107 -3.56 -13.78 -11.02
N LEU A 108 -3.95 -12.66 -10.39
CA LEU A 108 -5.06 -12.64 -9.42
C LEU A 108 -6.43 -12.56 -10.08
N PHE A 109 -6.56 -11.77 -11.15
CA PHE A 109 -7.84 -11.52 -11.78
C PHE A 109 -8.14 -12.48 -12.94
N LYS A 110 -7.16 -13.29 -13.38
CA LYS A 110 -7.25 -14.35 -14.44
C LYS A 110 -7.75 -13.87 -15.82
N ASN A 111 -8.29 -12.66 -15.89
CA ASN A 111 -8.60 -11.91 -17.07
C ASN A 111 -7.97 -10.53 -16.94
N PRO A 112 -7.64 -9.93 -18.08
CA PRO A 112 -7.14 -8.58 -18.12
C PRO A 112 -8.11 -7.61 -17.43
N LEU A 113 -7.68 -7.02 -16.30
CA LEU A 113 -8.24 -5.78 -15.69
C LEU A 113 -8.30 -4.59 -16.68
N HIS A 114 -7.96 -4.81 -17.95
CA HIS A 114 -7.47 -3.83 -18.90
C HIS A 114 -8.54 -2.83 -19.36
N ARG A 115 -9.73 -2.82 -18.74
CA ARG A 115 -10.84 -1.91 -19.03
C ARG A 115 -11.67 -1.51 -17.81
N THR A 116 -11.31 -1.96 -16.61
CA THR A 116 -12.21 -1.94 -15.46
C THR A 116 -11.80 -0.83 -14.49
N THR A 117 -12.70 0.10 -14.22
CA THR A 117 -12.47 1.15 -13.20
C THR A 117 -12.44 0.52 -11.81
N LEU A 118 -11.84 1.21 -10.84
CA LEU A 118 -11.82 0.76 -9.44
C LEU A 118 -13.23 0.49 -8.91
N GLU A 119 -14.21 1.32 -9.30
CA GLU A 119 -15.62 1.12 -8.96
C GLU A 119 -16.16 -0.23 -9.44
N VAL A 120 -15.86 -0.63 -10.67
CA VAL A 120 -16.32 -1.91 -11.19
C VAL A 120 -15.60 -3.07 -10.48
N LEU A 121 -14.31 -2.93 -10.13
CA LEU A 121 -13.60 -3.95 -9.34
C LEU A 121 -14.18 -4.13 -7.95
N ILE A 122 -14.57 -3.04 -7.29
CA ILE A 122 -15.25 -3.09 -5.99
C ILE A 122 -16.58 -3.84 -6.14
N ASN A 123 -17.36 -3.53 -7.18
CA ASN A 123 -18.67 -4.15 -7.41
C ASN A 123 -18.58 -5.63 -7.81
N GLU A 124 -17.58 -6.04 -8.60
CA GLU A 124 -17.39 -7.44 -9.02
C GLU A 124 -16.85 -8.35 -7.90
N HIS A 125 -16.30 -7.75 -6.84
CA HIS A 125 -15.67 -8.44 -5.71
C HIS A 125 -16.24 -8.01 -4.35
N ASP A 126 -17.52 -7.59 -4.35
CA ASP A 126 -18.23 -7.09 -3.17
C ASP A 126 -18.24 -8.13 -2.04
N VAL A 127 -18.53 -9.40 -2.35
CA VAL A 127 -18.53 -10.51 -1.40
C VAL A 127 -17.20 -10.64 -0.65
N GLU A 128 -16.07 -10.50 -1.35
CA GLU A 128 -14.75 -10.61 -0.71
C GLU A 128 -14.37 -9.37 0.09
N MET A 129 -14.88 -8.20 -0.30
CA MET A 129 -14.74 -6.95 0.44
C MET A 129 -15.60 -6.94 1.71
N GLU A 130 -16.81 -7.54 1.66
CA GLU A 130 -17.74 -7.66 2.79
C GLU A 130 -17.16 -8.48 3.94
N LEU A 131 -16.31 -9.48 3.63
CA LEU A 131 -15.60 -10.28 4.65
C LEU A 131 -14.78 -9.42 5.62
N GLY A 132 -14.32 -8.24 5.17
CA GLY A 132 -13.65 -7.26 6.02
C GLY A 132 -12.24 -7.66 6.45
N PHE A 133 -11.60 -8.58 5.73
CA PHE A 133 -10.21 -8.98 5.99
C PHE A 133 -9.23 -7.81 5.83
N VAL A 134 -9.49 -6.89 4.89
CA VAL A 134 -8.65 -5.73 4.61
C VAL A 134 -9.52 -4.50 4.42
N ARG A 135 -9.14 -3.38 5.05
CA ARG A 135 -9.85 -2.09 4.95
C ARG A 135 -8.89 -0.91 5.11
N LEU A 136 -9.27 0.25 4.58
CA LEU A 136 -8.71 1.52 5.00
C LEU A 136 -9.43 1.97 6.27
N LEU A 137 -8.70 2.49 7.25
CA LEU A 137 -9.31 3.08 8.43
C LEU A 137 -9.54 4.58 8.18
N PRO A 138 -10.60 5.16 8.74
CA PRO A 138 -10.82 6.59 8.68
C PRO A 138 -9.68 7.35 9.38
N GLY A 139 -9.21 8.40 8.72
CA GLY A 139 -8.16 9.27 9.21
C GLY A 139 -6.74 8.79 8.88
N GLU A 140 -5.78 9.51 9.44
CA GLU A 140 -4.35 9.35 9.19
C GLU A 140 -3.60 9.39 10.51
N ASP A 141 -2.47 8.70 10.65
CA ASP A 141 -1.68 8.86 11.87
C ASP A 141 -1.11 10.27 12.05
N ALA A 142 -0.40 10.50 13.15
CA ALA A 142 0.19 11.80 13.48
C ALA A 142 1.17 12.36 12.42
N SER A 143 1.62 11.54 11.46
CA SER A 143 2.48 11.95 10.35
C SER A 143 1.73 12.11 9.01
N GLY A 144 0.40 12.06 9.02
CA GLY A 144 -0.44 12.17 7.82
C GLY A 144 -0.47 10.90 6.97
N ARG A 145 -0.09 9.74 7.54
CA ARG A 145 -0.01 8.47 6.79
C ARG A 145 -1.35 7.76 6.87
N VAL A 146 -1.79 7.24 5.72
CA VAL A 146 -3.03 6.45 5.62
C VAL A 146 -2.88 5.14 6.41
N LEU A 147 -3.96 4.71 7.05
CA LEU A 147 -3.98 3.50 7.85
C LEU A 147 -4.66 2.36 7.09
N LEU A 148 -3.90 1.30 6.80
CA LEU A 148 -4.42 0.07 6.20
C LEU A 148 -4.49 -1.02 7.26
N PHE A 149 -5.66 -1.62 7.43
CA PHE A 149 -5.93 -2.60 8.47
C PHE A 149 -6.16 -4.00 7.87
N LEU A 150 -5.46 -4.99 8.41
CA LEU A 150 -5.68 -6.41 8.13
C LEU A 150 -6.23 -7.11 9.38
N ASP A 151 -7.34 -7.82 9.23
CA ASP A 151 -8.00 -8.53 10.32
C ASP A 151 -7.96 -10.05 10.11
N TRP A 152 -6.93 -10.71 10.65
CA TRP A 152 -6.76 -12.15 10.53
C TRP A 152 -7.82 -12.94 11.29
N GLU A 153 -8.50 -12.31 12.25
CA GLU A 153 -9.59 -12.93 13.01
C GLU A 153 -10.78 -13.29 12.09
N LYS A 154 -11.02 -12.48 11.04
CA LYS A 154 -12.10 -12.70 10.06
C LYS A 154 -11.95 -14.01 9.28
N ILE A 155 -10.72 -14.51 9.15
CA ILE A 155 -10.41 -15.70 8.37
C ILE A 155 -9.94 -16.87 9.24
N ALA A 156 -9.98 -16.70 10.56
CA ALA A 156 -9.43 -17.67 11.52
C ALA A 156 -10.13 -19.02 11.48
N HIS A 157 -11.42 -19.05 11.12
CA HIS A 157 -12.26 -20.25 11.04
C HIS A 157 -12.21 -20.96 9.68
N GLY A 158 -11.43 -20.46 8.72
CA GLY A 158 -11.37 -21.01 7.37
C GLY A 158 -12.60 -20.65 6.52
N GLY A 159 -12.82 -21.40 5.44
CA GLY A 159 -13.98 -21.22 4.55
C GLY A 159 -13.92 -19.99 3.63
N TYR A 160 -12.75 -19.35 3.50
CA TYR A 160 -12.55 -18.19 2.64
C TYR A 160 -11.92 -18.58 1.30
N ASP A 161 -12.22 -17.82 0.25
CA ASP A 161 -11.47 -17.89 -1.00
C ASP A 161 -10.14 -17.14 -0.89
N ARG A 162 -9.04 -17.85 -1.12
CA ARG A 162 -7.68 -17.29 -1.02
C ARG A 162 -7.41 -16.28 -2.13
N GLU A 163 -7.88 -16.56 -3.34
CA GLU A 163 -7.72 -15.66 -4.47
C GLU A 163 -8.57 -14.40 -4.25
N GLY A 164 -9.83 -14.58 -3.83
CA GLY A 164 -10.71 -13.51 -3.41
C GLY A 164 -10.12 -12.58 -2.33
N LEU A 165 -9.51 -13.12 -1.28
CA LEU A 165 -8.79 -12.32 -0.28
C LEU A 165 -7.61 -11.54 -0.85
N ALA A 166 -6.85 -12.17 -1.75
CA ALA A 166 -5.74 -11.51 -2.41
C ALA A 166 -6.22 -10.39 -3.33
N ARG A 167 -7.35 -10.58 -4.02
CA ARG A 167 -8.02 -9.54 -4.82
C ARG A 167 -8.50 -8.38 -3.95
N SER A 168 -9.14 -8.63 -2.81
CA SER A 168 -9.61 -7.55 -1.93
C SER A 168 -8.45 -6.68 -1.41
N VAL A 169 -7.29 -7.27 -1.10
CA VAL A 169 -6.08 -6.50 -0.74
C VAL A 169 -5.59 -5.68 -1.93
N CYS A 170 -5.58 -6.26 -3.12
CA CYS A 170 -5.21 -5.54 -4.36
C CYS A 170 -6.13 -4.33 -4.60
N ILE A 171 -7.45 -4.50 -4.45
CA ILE A 171 -8.45 -3.44 -4.60
C ILE A 171 -8.24 -2.32 -3.57
N VAL A 172 -8.05 -2.66 -2.30
CA VAL A 172 -7.79 -1.66 -1.24
C VAL A 172 -6.49 -0.89 -1.51
N LEU A 173 -5.46 -1.53 -2.06
CA LEU A 173 -4.23 -0.82 -2.44
C LEU A 173 -4.43 0.10 -3.64
N HIS A 174 -5.32 -0.22 -4.59
CA HIS A 174 -5.72 0.73 -5.64
C HIS A 174 -6.44 1.94 -5.05
N MET A 175 -7.40 1.72 -4.14
CA MET A 175 -8.04 2.82 -3.41
C MET A 175 -7.01 3.70 -2.71
N ALA A 176 -6.04 3.08 -2.02
CA ALA A 176 -4.96 3.81 -1.36
C ALA A 176 -4.09 4.60 -2.36
N MET A 177 -3.87 4.09 -3.58
CA MET A 177 -3.09 4.77 -4.62
C MET A 177 -3.79 6.02 -5.18
N GLU A 178 -5.13 6.04 -5.18
CA GLU A 178 -5.93 7.21 -5.57
C GLU A 178 -5.93 8.32 -4.51
N MET A 179 -5.64 8.00 -3.25
CA MET A 179 -5.58 8.98 -2.15
C MET A 179 -4.30 9.83 -2.19
N GLU A 180 -4.45 11.15 -2.23
CA GLU A 180 -3.33 12.10 -2.18
C GLU A 180 -2.45 11.91 -0.92
N ALA A 181 -3.09 11.74 0.25
CA ALA A 181 -2.39 11.52 1.51
C ALA A 181 -1.46 10.29 1.46
N CYS A 182 -1.92 9.19 0.85
CA CYS A 182 -1.12 7.98 0.71
C CYS A 182 0.04 8.18 -0.28
N ARG A 183 -0.18 8.87 -1.40
CA ARG A 183 0.90 9.22 -2.34
C ARG A 183 1.98 10.08 -1.67
N ARG A 184 1.57 11.02 -0.83
CA ARG A 184 2.45 11.99 -0.16
C ARG A 184 3.22 11.40 1.01
N HIS A 185 2.51 10.75 1.92
CA HIS A 185 3.04 10.33 3.22
C HIS A 185 3.28 8.81 3.28
N GLY A 186 2.68 8.05 2.37
CA GLY A 186 2.64 6.60 2.42
C GLY A 186 1.54 6.11 3.36
N TYR A 187 1.65 4.84 3.75
CA TYR A 187 0.69 4.19 4.62
C TYR A 187 1.38 3.42 5.75
N VAL A 188 0.61 3.13 6.80
CA VAL A 188 0.97 2.23 7.90
C VAL A 188 0.06 1.02 7.85
N LEU A 189 0.66 -0.17 7.86
CA LEU A 189 -0.06 -1.44 7.89
C LEU A 189 -0.25 -1.86 9.35
N ILE A 190 -1.51 -1.98 9.78
CA ILE A 190 -1.89 -2.49 11.10
C ILE A 190 -2.53 -3.86 10.89
N SER A 191 -2.00 -4.88 11.54
CA SER A 191 -2.45 -6.26 11.40
C SER A 191 -2.97 -6.76 12.74
N ASN A 192 -4.29 -6.96 12.87
CA ASN A 192 -4.87 -7.72 13.98
C ASN A 192 -4.53 -9.20 13.76
N CYS A 193 -3.51 -9.67 14.45
CA CYS A 193 -3.01 -11.04 14.38
C CYS A 193 -3.73 -12.00 15.33
N ARG A 194 -4.86 -11.59 15.91
CA ARG A 194 -5.74 -12.51 16.65
C ARG A 194 -6.25 -13.61 15.74
N GLY A 195 -6.41 -14.80 16.31
CA GLY A 195 -6.84 -15.97 15.56
C GLY A 195 -5.75 -16.65 14.73
N ILE A 196 -4.59 -16.02 14.47
CA ILE A 196 -3.48 -16.71 13.78
C ILE A 196 -2.90 -17.81 14.67
N ASN A 197 -2.93 -19.04 14.19
CA ASN A 197 -2.34 -20.21 14.83
C ASN A 197 -1.70 -21.14 13.78
N PRO A 198 -0.89 -22.14 14.18
CA PRO A 198 -0.21 -23.00 13.22
C PRO A 198 -1.17 -23.79 12.32
N SER A 199 -2.36 -24.12 12.81
CA SER A 199 -3.33 -24.92 12.06
C SER A 199 -4.10 -24.14 11.00
N ASN A 200 -4.23 -22.81 11.13
CA ASN A 200 -4.89 -21.96 10.13
C ASN A 200 -3.93 -21.05 9.37
N TYR A 201 -2.64 -21.05 9.72
CA TYR A 201 -1.62 -20.30 8.99
C TYR A 201 -1.48 -20.83 7.57
N ASN A 202 -1.77 -19.97 6.60
CA ASN A 202 -1.61 -20.28 5.18
C ASN A 202 -0.37 -19.57 4.62
N HIS A 203 0.72 -20.30 4.46
CA HIS A 203 1.98 -19.75 3.95
C HIS A 203 1.84 -19.20 2.52
N GLU A 204 1.07 -19.86 1.67
CA GLU A 204 0.87 -19.45 0.28
C GLU A 204 0.12 -18.12 0.19
N LEU A 205 -0.98 -17.98 0.95
CA LEU A 205 -1.71 -16.72 1.07
C LEU A 205 -0.77 -15.62 1.56
N PHE A 206 -0.05 -15.86 2.66
CA PHE A 206 0.87 -14.88 3.21
C PHE A 206 1.92 -14.41 2.19
N MET A 207 2.56 -15.33 1.46
CA MET A 207 3.54 -14.97 0.43
C MET A 207 2.92 -14.22 -0.74
N THR A 208 1.67 -14.55 -1.11
CA THR A 208 0.90 -13.80 -2.09
C THR A 208 0.62 -12.37 -1.61
N LEU A 209 0.20 -12.18 -0.36
CA LEU A 209 0.00 -10.84 0.23
C LEU A 209 1.30 -10.03 0.26
N VAL A 210 2.44 -10.64 0.61
CA VAL A 210 3.74 -9.96 0.55
C VAL A 210 4.08 -9.56 -0.88
N ARG A 211 3.81 -10.41 -1.86
CA ARG A 211 4.07 -10.11 -3.28
C ARG A 211 3.22 -8.93 -3.76
N ILE A 212 1.93 -8.91 -3.37
CA ILE A 212 1.00 -7.81 -3.66
C ILE A 212 1.50 -6.51 -3.03
N LEU A 213 1.75 -6.48 -1.72
CA LEU A 213 2.18 -5.25 -1.04
C LEU A 213 3.48 -4.67 -1.62
N LYS A 214 4.37 -5.52 -2.16
CA LYS A 214 5.63 -5.09 -2.78
C LYS A 214 5.48 -4.61 -4.22
N SER A 215 4.48 -5.08 -4.95
CA SER A 215 4.32 -4.75 -6.37
C SER A 215 3.67 -3.38 -6.57
N PHE A 216 2.91 -2.88 -5.59
CA PHE A 216 2.30 -1.56 -5.66
C PHE A 216 3.32 -0.41 -5.48
N PRO A 217 3.13 0.74 -6.15
CA PRO A 217 3.97 1.92 -6.02
C PRO A 217 3.61 2.74 -4.77
N LEU A 218 3.45 2.06 -3.62
CA LEU A 218 3.06 2.67 -2.36
C LEU A 218 4.16 2.55 -1.30
N ASN A 219 4.35 3.60 -0.52
CA ASN A 219 5.33 3.67 0.54
C ASN A 219 4.77 3.10 1.86
N CYS A 220 5.04 1.82 2.15
CA CYS A 220 4.78 1.29 3.49
C CYS A 220 5.81 1.86 4.49
N ARG A 221 5.35 2.66 5.45
CA ARG A 221 6.19 3.37 6.42
C ARG A 221 6.34 2.64 7.75
N ALA A 222 5.38 1.80 8.12
CA ALA A 222 5.45 0.94 9.29
C ALA A 222 4.51 -0.27 9.16
N VAL A 223 4.85 -1.35 9.86
CA VAL A 223 4.00 -2.55 9.99
C VAL A 223 3.85 -2.86 11.47
N HIS A 224 2.62 -2.90 11.95
CA HIS A 224 2.26 -3.19 13.34
C HIS A 224 1.51 -4.52 13.42
N GLY A 225 2.13 -5.54 13.98
CA GLY A 225 1.48 -6.82 14.27
C GLY A 225 0.91 -6.83 15.69
N CYS A 226 -0.40 -6.88 15.83
CA CYS A 226 -1.08 -6.82 17.13
C CYS A 226 -1.60 -8.21 17.53
N TYR A 227 -1.04 -8.77 18.60
CA TYR A 227 -1.44 -10.07 19.14
C TYR A 227 -2.17 -9.91 20.47
N GLU A 228 -3.13 -10.78 20.76
CA GLU A 228 -3.67 -10.87 22.13
C GLU A 228 -2.61 -11.39 23.10
N CYS A 229 -1.96 -12.48 22.72
CA CYS A 229 -0.75 -13.01 23.33
C CYS A 229 0.13 -13.52 22.19
N ILE A 230 1.39 -13.12 22.14
CA ILE A 230 2.30 -13.55 21.07
C ILE A 230 2.61 -15.05 21.26
N PRO A 231 2.15 -15.93 20.36
CA PRO A 231 2.42 -17.35 20.49
C PRO A 231 3.91 -17.67 20.30
N TRP A 232 4.42 -18.70 20.97
CA TRP A 232 5.83 -19.11 20.84
C TRP A 232 6.24 -19.42 19.38
N TRP A 233 5.33 -20.04 18.62
CA TRP A 233 5.59 -20.39 17.21
C TRP A 233 5.73 -19.14 16.34
N THR A 234 5.06 -18.04 16.71
CA THR A 234 5.15 -16.78 16.00
C THR A 234 6.56 -16.20 16.12
N THR A 235 7.13 -16.19 17.33
CA THR A 235 8.50 -15.72 17.54
C THR A 235 9.54 -16.65 16.93
N THR A 236 9.31 -17.97 16.97
CA THR A 236 10.30 -18.97 16.55
C THR A 236 10.30 -19.22 15.04
N PHE A 237 9.14 -19.18 14.37
CA PHE A 237 9.02 -19.55 12.95
C PHE A 237 8.50 -18.42 12.08
N PHE A 238 7.39 -17.79 12.47
CA PHE A 238 6.73 -16.79 11.63
C PHE A 238 7.55 -15.50 11.49
N LEU A 239 8.03 -14.92 12.59
CA LEU A 239 8.78 -13.66 12.54
C LEU A 239 10.10 -13.78 11.77
N PRO A 240 10.91 -14.84 11.92
CA PRO A 240 12.08 -15.05 11.06
C PRO A 240 11.74 -15.11 9.57
N MET A 241 10.66 -15.83 9.22
CA MET A 241 10.16 -15.94 7.85
C MET A 241 9.67 -14.59 7.29
N LEU A 242 8.88 -13.85 8.08
CA LEU A 242 8.43 -12.50 7.70
C LEU A 242 9.63 -11.56 7.50
N LYS A 243 10.63 -11.61 8.39
CA LYS A 243 11.85 -10.80 8.30
C LYS A 243 12.71 -11.18 7.09
N SER A 244 12.77 -12.45 6.70
CA SER A 244 13.52 -12.87 5.51
C SER A 244 12.84 -12.39 4.22
N ALA A 245 11.51 -12.33 4.21
CA ALA A 245 10.74 -11.73 3.12
C ALA A 245 10.84 -10.20 3.07
N MET A 246 11.27 -9.53 4.14
CA MET A 246 11.39 -8.06 4.23
C MET A 246 12.78 -7.54 3.86
N GLY A 247 12.85 -6.36 3.25
CA GLY A 247 14.09 -5.60 3.10
C GLY A 247 14.59 -5.01 4.44
N LYS A 248 15.88 -4.62 4.51
CA LYS A 248 16.50 -4.04 5.72
C LYS A 248 15.69 -2.85 6.29
N LYS A 249 15.28 -1.91 5.41
CA LYS A 249 14.48 -0.73 5.79
C LYS A 249 13.16 -1.12 6.47
N MET A 250 12.44 -2.10 5.91
CA MET A 250 11.15 -2.55 6.45
C MET A 250 11.29 -3.31 7.76
N ARG A 251 12.34 -4.13 7.93
CA ARG A 251 12.59 -4.85 9.19
C ARG A 251 12.75 -3.91 10.39
N ALA A 252 13.33 -2.73 10.18
CA ALA A 252 13.48 -1.71 11.22
C ALA A 252 12.16 -0.99 11.55
N ARG A 253 11.15 -1.12 10.68
CA ARG A 253 9.82 -0.51 10.78
C ARG A 253 8.73 -1.51 11.19
N LEU A 254 9.13 -2.75 11.50
CA LEU A 254 8.24 -3.80 11.99
C LEU A 254 8.15 -3.71 13.51
N CYS A 255 6.95 -3.42 14.01
CA CYS A 255 6.62 -3.38 15.42
C CYS A 255 5.64 -4.52 15.74
N ILE A 256 5.89 -5.25 16.83
CA ILE A 256 5.01 -6.33 17.29
C ILE A 256 4.53 -5.97 18.69
N HIS A 257 3.21 -5.99 18.86
CA HIS A 257 2.51 -5.57 20.05
C HIS A 257 1.79 -6.77 20.67
N SER A 258 1.75 -6.84 22.00
CA SER A 258 1.05 -7.90 22.74
C SER A 258 0.05 -7.32 23.73
N GLY A 259 -1.11 -7.97 23.83
CA GLY A 259 -2.19 -7.61 24.74
C GLY A 259 -2.99 -6.41 24.25
N THR A 260 -4.31 -6.43 24.40
CA THR A 260 -5.19 -5.38 23.86
C THR A 260 -4.88 -3.99 24.41
N LYS A 261 -4.67 -3.89 25.72
CA LYS A 261 -4.34 -2.60 26.37
C LYS A 261 -2.88 -2.17 26.11
N GLY A 262 -1.96 -3.13 26.02
CA GLY A 262 -0.55 -2.86 25.71
C GLY A 262 -0.38 -2.38 24.27
N ALA A 263 -1.03 -3.05 23.32
CA ALA A 263 -1.02 -2.67 21.91
C ALA A 263 -1.59 -1.27 21.68
N LEU A 264 -2.70 -0.90 22.34
CA LEU A 264 -3.25 0.45 22.21
C LEU A 264 -2.24 1.52 22.67
N ALA A 265 -1.65 1.36 23.86
CA ALA A 265 -0.69 2.33 24.39
C ALA A 265 0.58 2.43 23.51
N GLU A 266 1.06 1.30 22.99
CA GLU A 266 2.22 1.27 22.09
C GLU A 266 1.91 1.90 20.72
N LEU A 267 0.72 1.69 20.18
CA LEU A 267 0.26 2.32 18.94
C LEU A 267 0.10 3.85 19.11
N GLU A 268 -0.38 4.30 20.26
CA GLU A 268 -0.45 5.74 20.58
C GLU A 268 0.94 6.38 20.61
N VAL A 269 1.94 5.72 21.16
CA VAL A 269 3.35 6.17 21.10
C VAL A 269 3.87 6.23 19.67
N CYS A 270 3.38 5.37 18.77
CA CYS A 270 3.67 5.41 17.34
C CYS A 270 2.86 6.45 16.57
N GLY A 271 2.04 7.26 17.25
CA GLY A 271 1.24 8.33 16.65
C GLY A 271 -0.11 7.87 16.08
N ILE A 272 -0.58 6.67 16.44
CA ILE A 272 -1.88 6.13 16.03
C ILE A 272 -2.83 6.21 17.22
N SER A 273 -3.73 7.18 17.18
CA SER A 273 -4.62 7.47 18.31
C SER A 273 -5.74 6.43 18.42
N ARG A 274 -6.33 6.32 19.62
CA ARG A 274 -7.51 5.48 19.87
C ARG A 274 -8.68 5.78 18.92
N GLN A 275 -8.85 7.03 18.49
CA GLN A 275 -9.90 7.46 17.57
C GLN A 275 -9.77 6.83 16.19
N GLN A 276 -8.55 6.43 15.82
CA GLN A 276 -8.19 5.89 14.51
C GLN A 276 -8.13 4.37 14.50
N LEU A 277 -8.43 3.73 15.63
CA LEU A 277 -8.32 2.29 15.76
C LEU A 277 -9.69 1.60 15.83
N PRO A 278 -9.79 0.36 15.32
CA PRO A 278 -10.95 -0.49 15.52
C PRO A 278 -11.18 -0.86 16.98
N THR A 279 -12.43 -1.10 17.36
CA THR A 279 -12.82 -1.61 18.68
C THR A 279 -12.12 -2.92 19.03
N VAL A 280 -11.85 -3.79 18.05
CA VAL A 280 -11.09 -5.03 18.25
C VAL A 280 -9.68 -4.76 18.80
N LEU A 281 -9.04 -3.64 18.45
CA LEU A 281 -7.75 -3.21 18.99
C LEU A 281 -7.88 -2.23 20.18
N GLY A 282 -9.07 -2.07 20.75
CA GLY A 282 -9.33 -1.15 21.87
C GLY A 282 -9.63 0.30 21.45
N GLY A 283 -9.75 0.56 20.15
CA GLY A 283 -10.18 1.84 19.60
C GLY A 283 -11.68 2.09 19.71
N ILE A 284 -12.19 2.99 18.87
CA ILE A 284 -13.62 3.37 18.86
C ILE A 284 -14.31 3.11 17.52
N ILE A 285 -13.55 2.78 16.46
CA ILE A 285 -14.12 2.54 15.14
C ILE A 285 -14.81 1.17 15.18
N ASP A 286 -16.12 1.18 14.98
CA ASP A 286 -16.88 -0.05 14.87
C ASP A 286 -16.78 -0.57 13.43
N LEU A 287 -16.12 -1.72 13.28
CA LEU A 287 -15.99 -2.42 12.00
C LEU A 287 -17.07 -3.50 11.81
N SER A 288 -18.01 -3.64 12.77
CA SER A 288 -19.09 -4.63 12.69
C SER A 288 -20.22 -4.21 11.75
N SER A 289 -20.41 -2.91 11.53
CA SER A 289 -21.30 -2.39 10.50
C SER A 289 -20.69 -2.64 9.12
N HIS A 290 -21.43 -3.39 8.29
CA HIS A 290 -21.02 -3.75 6.94
C HIS A 290 -21.10 -2.52 6.04
N GLY A 291 -19.96 -2.05 5.56
CA GLY A 291 -19.85 -0.97 4.60
C GLY A 291 -18.39 -0.74 4.27
N ALA A 292 -17.99 -1.09 3.05
CA ALA A 292 -16.71 -0.64 2.51
C ALA A 292 -16.80 0.89 2.34
N THR A 293 -16.04 1.63 3.13
CA THR A 293 -15.76 3.05 2.90
C THR A 293 -14.26 3.24 2.94
#